data_AF-A0AAW2GVE7-F1
#
_entry.id   AF-A0AAW2GVE7-F1
#
_cell.length_a   1.000
_cell.length_b   1.000
_cell.length_c   1.000
_cell.angle_alpha   90.00
_cell.angle_beta   90.00
_cell.angle_gamma   90.00
#
_symmetry.space_group_name_H-M   'P 1'
#
loop_
_entity.id
_entity.type
_entity.pdbx_description
1 polymer ?
#
loop_
_entity_poly.entity_id
_entity_poly.type
_entity_poly.pdbx_seq_one_letter_code
_entity_poly.pdbx_strand_id
1 'polypeptide(L)'
;MSSKEFSATHPLKPSDINFTTRKLHQPPLDELINVLREGVTKNFAEASVELADCPNFMEWPYNFPREGLCGDPVILDVGGPSYLLPTFQREKYYNLKTLLQHLNYKHNTLAIGAGAGPWPRVGSNCEVCCLKQLFQLN
;
A
#
# COMPACT_ATOMS: atom_id res chain seq x y z
N MET A 1 17.27 -15.43 -30.34
CA MET A 1 16.60 -14.11 -30.33
C MET A 1 17.43 -13.17 -29.48
N SER A 2 17.86 -12.05 -30.07
CA SER A 2 18.80 -11.09 -29.52
C SER A 2 18.34 -10.53 -28.17
N SER A 3 19.22 -10.64 -27.18
CA SER A 3 19.18 -9.95 -25.89
C SER A 3 19.21 -8.44 -26.12
N LYS A 4 18.04 -7.83 -26.25
CA LYS A 4 17.93 -6.37 -26.12
C LYS A 4 18.26 -6.04 -24.67
N GLU A 5 19.33 -5.27 -24.49
CA GLU A 5 19.71 -4.64 -23.23
C GLU A 5 18.46 -4.04 -22.58
N PHE A 6 18.18 -4.47 -21.35
CA PHE A 6 17.16 -3.85 -20.52
C PHE A 6 17.66 -2.43 -20.21
N SER A 7 17.16 -1.43 -20.95
CA SER A 7 17.43 -0.03 -20.58
C SER A 7 16.95 0.15 -19.14
N ALA A 8 17.86 0.49 -18.22
CA ALA A 8 17.55 0.65 -16.81
C ALA A 8 16.47 1.74 -16.64
N THR A 9 15.22 1.31 -16.45
CA THR A 9 14.12 2.22 -16.15
C THR A 9 14.25 2.66 -14.70
N HIS A 10 14.55 3.94 -14.51
CA HIS A 10 14.60 4.56 -13.18
C HIS A 10 13.18 4.84 -12.69
N PRO A 11 12.93 4.83 -11.36
CA PRO A 11 11.63 5.27 -10.84
C PRO A 11 11.35 6.71 -11.28
N LEU A 12 10.08 7.01 -11.53
CA LEU A 12 9.63 8.38 -11.79
C LEU A 12 10.05 9.30 -10.64
N LYS A 13 10.52 10.50 -10.99
CA LYS A 13 10.80 11.52 -9.99
C LYS A 13 9.46 12.03 -9.44
N PRO A 14 9.34 12.27 -8.12
CA PRO A 14 8.11 12.83 -7.56
C PRO A 14 7.69 14.17 -8.20
N SER A 15 8.65 14.98 -8.66
CA SER A 15 8.37 16.23 -9.38
C SER A 15 7.54 16.05 -10.66
N ASP A 16 7.57 14.86 -11.24
CA ASP A 16 6.95 14.54 -12.53
C ASP A 16 5.59 13.83 -12.33
N ILE A 17 5.11 13.75 -11.08
CA ILE A 17 3.87 13.06 -10.70
C ILE A 17 2.88 14.10 -10.16
N ASN A 18 1.64 14.02 -10.65
CA ASN A 18 0.55 14.82 -10.11
C ASN A 18 0.04 14.17 -8.81
N PHE A 19 0.07 14.93 -7.72
CA PHE A 19 -0.48 14.51 -6.42
C PHE A 19 -1.82 15.18 -6.17
N THR A 20 -2.74 14.44 -5.55
CA THR A 20 -4.00 14.97 -5.05
C THR A 20 -4.26 14.38 -3.67
N THR A 21 -4.50 15.24 -2.69
CA THR A 21 -4.80 14.85 -1.32
C THR A 21 -6.27 15.07 -1.03
N ARG A 22 -6.91 14.09 -0.37
CA ARG A 22 -8.31 14.19 0.07
C ARG A 22 -8.41 13.81 1.53
N LYS A 23 -9.16 14.59 2.30
CA LYS A 23 -9.50 14.23 3.68
C LYS A 23 -10.64 13.21 3.65
N LEU A 24 -10.42 12.06 4.28
CA LEU A 24 -11.47 11.04 4.45
C LEU A 24 -12.33 11.37 5.67
N HIS A 25 -13.61 10.99 5.60
CA HIS A 25 -14.48 11.00 6.76
C HIS A 25 -14.00 9.97 7.78
N GLN A 26 -13.94 10.36 9.05
CA GLN A 26 -13.55 9.50 10.17
C GLN A 26 -14.77 9.38 11.10
N PRO A 27 -15.63 8.36 10.91
CA PRO A 27 -16.80 8.17 11.77
C PRO A 27 -16.37 7.75 13.18
N PRO A 28 -17.22 7.96 14.20
CA PRO A 28 -17.02 7.38 15.52
C PRO A 28 -16.88 5.85 15.46
N LEU A 29 -16.08 5.27 16.35
CA LEU A 29 -15.82 3.82 16.35
C LEU A 29 -17.11 3.00 16.51
N ASP A 30 -18.03 3.44 17.36
CA ASP A 30 -19.30 2.74 17.58
C ASP A 30 -20.15 2.68 16.29
N GLU A 31 -20.14 3.75 15.49
CA GLU A 31 -20.80 3.79 14.19
C GLU A 31 -20.14 2.80 13.23
N LEU A 32 -18.81 2.83 13.12
CA LEU A 32 -18.05 1.94 12.25
C LEU A 32 -18.31 0.46 12.58
N ILE A 33 -18.30 0.11 13.87
CA ILE A 33 -18.57 -1.24 14.36
C ILE A 33 -19.98 -1.69 14.00
N ASN A 34 -20.98 -0.83 14.17
CA ASN A 34 -22.37 -1.17 13.87
C ASN A 34 -22.57 -1.41 12.38
N VAL A 35 -22.04 -0.54 11.52
CA VAL A 35 -22.11 -0.69 10.05
C VAL A 35 -21.40 -1.96 9.59
N LEU A 36 -20.19 -2.23 10.10
CA LEU A 36 -19.46 -3.46 9.78
C LEU A 36 -20.19 -4.70 10.27
N ARG A 37 -20.74 -4.69 11.49
CA ARG A 37 -21.49 -5.82 12.05
C ARG A 37 -22.70 -6.16 11.20
N GLU A 38 -23.49 -5.16 10.81
CA GLU A 38 -24.64 -5.36 9.93
C GLU A 38 -24.20 -5.94 8.57
N GLY A 39 -23.18 -5.34 7.96
CA GLY A 39 -22.68 -5.77 6.66
C GLY A 39 -22.15 -7.21 6.68
N VAL A 40 -21.33 -7.56 7.67
CA VAL A 40 -20.70 -8.87 7.73
C VAL A 40 -21.72 -9.95 8.11
N THR A 41 -22.57 -9.74 9.11
CA THR A 41 -23.57 -10.76 9.53
C THR A 41 -24.62 -11.03 8.47
N LYS A 42 -24.87 -10.10 7.55
CA LYS A 42 -25.73 -10.32 6.38
C LYS A 42 -25.11 -11.25 5.33
N ASN A 43 -23.78 -11.35 5.26
CA ASN A 43 -23.05 -12.06 4.21
C ASN A 43 -22.41 -13.38 4.68
N PHE A 44 -22.35 -13.62 5.99
CA PHE A 44 -21.74 -14.80 6.58
C PHE A 44 -22.71 -15.44 7.59
N ALA A 45 -22.81 -16.77 7.58
CA ALA A 45 -23.71 -17.52 8.48
C ALA A 45 -23.35 -17.31 9.96
N GLU A 46 -22.05 -17.20 10.26
CA GLU A 46 -21.51 -16.91 11.59
C GLU A 46 -20.50 -15.78 11.46
N ALA A 47 -20.73 -14.69 12.19
CA ALA A 47 -19.83 -13.55 12.23
C ALA A 47 -19.98 -12.76 13.53
N SER A 48 -18.86 -12.22 14.01
CA SER A 48 -18.80 -11.25 15.10
C SER A 48 -17.95 -10.06 14.67
N VAL A 49 -18.27 -8.88 15.21
CA VAL A 49 -17.49 -7.66 15.06
C VAL A 49 -17.43 -7.01 16.43
N GLU A 50 -16.22 -6.81 16.92
CA GLU A 50 -15.93 -6.25 18.24
C GLU A 50 -14.80 -5.23 18.16
N LEU A 51 -14.81 -4.30 19.11
CA LEU A 51 -13.66 -3.43 19.35
C LEU A 51 -12.69 -4.18 20.25
N ALA A 52 -11.45 -4.33 19.80
CA ALA A 52 -10.40 -4.99 20.55
C ALA A 52 -9.12 -4.17 20.49
N ASP A 53 -8.21 -4.43 21.43
CA ASP A 53 -6.86 -3.90 21.36
C ASP A 53 -6.13 -4.48 20.13
N CYS A 54 -5.28 -3.65 19.53
CA CYS A 54 -4.46 -4.08 18.39
C CYS A 54 -3.52 -5.22 18.84
N PRO A 55 -3.57 -6.40 18.22
CA PRO A 55 -2.66 -7.49 18.58
C PRO A 55 -1.22 -7.15 18.18
N ASN A 56 -0.26 -7.84 18.78
CA ASN A 56 1.15 -7.75 18.38
C ASN A 56 1.36 -8.47 17.04
N PHE A 57 1.55 -7.71 15.97
CA PHE A 57 1.79 -8.26 14.64
C PHE A 57 3.23 -8.73 14.40
N MET A 58 4.18 -8.50 15.31
CA MET A 58 5.54 -9.04 15.15
C MET A 58 5.61 -10.56 15.37
N GLU A 59 4.60 -11.12 16.01
CA GLU A 59 4.53 -12.55 16.30
C GLU A 59 3.91 -13.36 15.16
N TRP A 60 4.14 -14.67 15.17
CA TRP A 60 3.44 -15.59 14.29
C TRP A 60 1.92 -15.50 14.56
N PRO A 61 1.05 -15.51 13.53
CA PRO A 61 1.31 -15.83 12.12
C PRO A 61 1.69 -14.63 11.23
N TYR A 62 1.75 -13.42 11.77
CA TYR A 62 1.85 -12.20 10.98
C TYR A 62 3.30 -11.83 10.63
N ASN A 63 4.21 -11.89 11.61
CA ASN A 63 5.64 -11.59 11.45
C ASN A 63 5.92 -10.22 10.78
N PHE A 64 5.13 -9.20 11.14
CA PHE A 64 5.32 -7.85 10.64
C PHE A 64 6.57 -7.22 11.25
N PRO A 65 7.20 -6.26 10.56
CA PRO A 65 8.34 -5.52 11.10
C PRO A 65 7.91 -4.42 12.12
N ARG A 66 6.67 -4.46 12.62
CA ARG A 66 6.08 -3.52 13.58
C ARG A 66 4.98 -4.20 14.40
N GLU A 67 4.86 -3.79 15.66
CA GLU A 67 3.86 -4.32 16.62
C GLU A 67 2.41 -4.06 16.20
N GLY A 68 2.11 -2.90 15.63
CA GLY A 68 0.73 -2.45 15.44
C GLY A 68 0.48 -1.65 14.16
N LEU A 69 -0.80 -1.58 13.79
CA LEU A 69 -1.30 -0.83 12.63
C LEU A 69 -1.77 0.60 12.99
N CYS A 70 -1.91 0.89 14.29
CA CYS A 70 -2.36 2.19 14.78
C CYS A 70 -1.33 3.31 14.51
N GLY A 71 -1.80 4.57 14.57
CA GLY A 71 -0.99 5.76 14.36
C GLY A 71 -1.75 6.80 13.54
N ASP A 72 -1.09 7.35 12.51
CA ASP A 72 -1.64 8.32 11.55
C ASP A 72 -1.82 7.65 10.17
N PRO A 73 -2.84 6.80 9.98
CA PRO A 73 -2.99 6.02 8.77
C PRO A 73 -3.34 6.90 7.56
N VAL A 74 -2.66 6.65 6.44
CA VAL A 74 -2.93 7.27 5.15
C VAL A 74 -3.11 6.19 4.09
N ILE A 75 -4.10 6.37 3.22
CA ILE A 75 -4.24 5.57 2.00
C ILE A 75 -3.45 6.25 0.89
N LEU A 76 -2.49 5.52 0.33
CA LEU A 76 -1.73 5.95 -0.83
C LEU A 76 -2.13 5.11 -2.05
N ASP A 77 -2.84 5.73 -2.99
CA ASP A 77 -3.19 5.14 -4.28
C ASP A 77 -2.23 5.67 -5.36
N VAL A 78 -1.54 4.77 -6.06
CA VAL A 78 -0.49 5.13 -7.02
C VAL A 78 -0.70 4.40 -8.33
N GLY A 79 -0.92 5.18 -9.39
CA GLY A 79 -1.05 4.68 -10.74
C GLY A 79 -2.43 4.11 -11.03
N GLY A 80 -2.48 2.91 -11.63
CA GLY A 80 -3.73 2.22 -11.91
C GLY A 80 -3.64 1.21 -13.06
N PRO A 81 -4.68 0.38 -13.25
CA PRO A 81 -4.70 -0.66 -14.28
C PRO A 81 -4.53 -0.14 -15.72
N SER A 82 -4.86 1.12 -15.99
CA SER A 82 -4.67 1.77 -17.29
C SER A 82 -3.19 1.92 -17.70
N TYR A 83 -2.25 1.80 -16.76
CA TYR A 83 -0.82 1.75 -17.05
C TYR A 83 -0.34 0.34 -17.39
N LEU A 84 -1.16 -0.68 -17.12
CA LEU A 84 -0.90 -2.07 -17.47
C LEU A 84 -1.61 -2.48 -18.77
N LEU A 85 -2.83 -1.99 -18.99
CA LEU A 85 -3.72 -2.42 -20.07
C LEU A 85 -4.16 -1.25 -20.98
N PRO A 86 -4.36 -1.49 -22.29
CA PRO A 86 -4.11 -2.75 -23.00
C PRO A 86 -2.61 -2.97 -23.29
N THR A 87 -1.82 -1.90 -23.23
CA THR A 87 -0.37 -1.94 -23.49
C THR A 87 0.37 -1.43 -22.26
N PHE A 88 1.31 -2.22 -21.79
CA PHE A 88 2.08 -1.92 -20.59
C PHE A 88 3.02 -0.71 -20.76
N GLN A 89 2.85 0.30 -19.90
CA GLN A 89 3.67 1.51 -19.82
C GLN A 89 4.84 1.29 -18.83
N ARG A 90 5.97 0.84 -19.37
CA ARG A 90 7.17 0.44 -18.60
C ARG A 90 7.76 1.55 -17.74
N GLU A 91 7.58 2.80 -18.16
CA GLU A 91 8.01 4.02 -17.50
C GLU A 91 7.20 4.35 -16.24
N LYS A 92 6.04 3.73 -16.04
CA LYS A 92 5.22 3.87 -14.83
C LYS A 92 5.78 3.01 -13.70
N TYR A 93 6.99 3.38 -13.27
CA TYR A 93 7.75 2.72 -12.22
C TYR A 93 7.89 3.66 -11.01
N TYR A 94 7.51 3.18 -9.83
CA TYR A 94 7.38 4.00 -8.62
C TYR A 94 8.31 3.54 -7.51
N ASN A 95 8.77 4.50 -6.70
CA ASN A 95 9.50 4.23 -5.47
C ASN A 95 8.73 4.84 -4.28
N LEU A 96 8.08 3.97 -3.50
CA LEU A 96 7.24 4.36 -2.37
C LEU A 96 7.97 5.25 -1.36
N LYS A 97 9.26 4.97 -1.08
CA LYS A 97 10.05 5.80 -0.16
C LYS A 97 10.11 7.24 -0.65
N THR A 98 10.48 7.44 -1.92
CA THR A 98 10.61 8.79 -2.50
C THR A 98 9.27 9.52 -2.62
N LEU A 99 8.17 8.79 -2.86
CA LEU A 99 6.82 9.38 -2.90
C LEU A 99 6.40 9.89 -1.53
N LEU A 100 6.57 9.07 -0.48
CA LEU A 100 6.24 9.44 0.89
C LEU A 100 7.08 10.62 1.39
N GLN A 101 8.36 10.67 1.03
CA GLN A 101 9.23 11.82 1.30
C GLN A 101 8.71 13.10 0.65
N HIS A 102 8.29 13.03 -0.61
CA HIS A 102 7.74 14.17 -1.34
C HIS A 102 6.41 14.66 -0.74
N LEU A 103 5.59 13.74 -0.24
CA LEU A 103 4.35 14.04 0.49
C LEU A 103 4.60 14.57 1.91
N ASN A 104 5.87 14.75 2.31
CA ASN A 104 6.27 15.15 3.66
C ASN A 104 5.75 14.19 4.76
N TYR A 105 5.47 12.94 4.39
CA TYR A 105 5.09 11.90 5.33
C TYR A 105 6.37 11.32 5.94
N LYS A 106 6.91 11.98 6.97
CA LYS A 106 8.28 11.74 7.50
C LYS A 106 8.34 10.77 8.68
N HIS A 107 7.32 9.93 8.84
CA HIS A 107 7.23 9.00 9.97
C HIS A 107 7.94 7.68 9.67
N ASN A 108 8.33 6.96 10.74
CA ASN A 108 8.64 5.54 10.62
C ASN A 108 7.38 4.81 10.16
N THR A 109 7.34 4.44 8.88
CA THR A 109 6.11 4.04 8.20
C THR A 109 6.10 2.55 7.95
N LEU A 110 5.05 1.86 8.38
CA LEU A 110 4.73 0.53 7.89
C LEU A 110 3.90 0.68 6.61
N ALA A 111 4.47 0.32 5.46
CA ALA A 111 3.75 0.26 4.20
C ALA A 111 3.17 -1.15 4.01
N ILE A 112 1.85 -1.25 3.89
CA ILE A 112 1.12 -2.47 3.58
C ILE A 112 0.18 -2.28 2.39
N GLY A 113 -0.03 -3.33 1.59
CA GLY A 113 -0.99 -3.28 0.50
C GLY A 113 -0.68 -4.26 -0.63
N ALA A 114 -1.29 -4.01 -1.79
CA ALA A 114 -1.14 -4.81 -2.99
C ALA A 114 -0.78 -3.93 -4.20
N GLY A 115 -0.14 -4.52 -5.21
CA GLY A 115 0.09 -3.86 -6.49
C GLY A 115 0.98 -4.67 -7.42
N ALA A 116 1.25 -4.13 -8.61
CA ALA A 116 2.18 -4.73 -9.54
C ALA A 116 3.63 -4.58 -9.03
N GLY A 117 4.39 -5.66 -9.13
CA GLY A 117 5.75 -5.72 -8.65
C GLY A 117 6.77 -5.03 -9.55
N PRO A 118 7.98 -4.78 -9.03
CA PRO A 118 9.02 -4.06 -9.75
C PRO A 118 9.66 -4.97 -10.81
N TRP A 119 9.00 -5.10 -11.96
CA TRP A 119 9.48 -5.87 -13.11
C TRP A 119 10.95 -5.59 -13.50
N PRO A 120 11.53 -4.37 -13.38
CA PRO A 120 12.93 -4.15 -13.72
C PRO A 120 13.89 -4.83 -12.74
N ARG A 121 13.45 -5.09 -11.50
CA ARG A 121 14.25 -5.75 -10.46
C ARG A 121 14.08 -7.27 -10.45
N VAL A 122 12.87 -7.74 -10.74
CA VAL A 122 12.54 -9.17 -10.76
C VAL A 122 12.86 -9.81 -12.11
N GLY A 123 12.88 -9.03 -13.20
CA GLY A 123 13.09 -9.51 -14.56
C GLY A 123 11.83 -10.09 -15.22
N SER A 124 10.71 -10.11 -14.50
CA SER A 124 9.41 -10.58 -14.95
C SER A 124 8.28 -9.78 -14.29
N ASN A 125 7.05 -9.92 -14.81
CA ASN A 125 5.88 -9.40 -14.13
C ASN A 125 5.60 -10.24 -12.87
N CYS A 126 5.23 -9.58 -11.80
CA CYS A 126 4.80 -10.23 -10.56
C CYS A 126 3.78 -9.36 -9.82
N GLU A 127 3.04 -9.98 -8.92
CA GLU A 127 2.25 -9.26 -7.92
C GLU A 127 3.12 -8.97 -6.70
N VAL A 128 2.84 -7.88 -6.01
CA VAL A 128 3.47 -7.51 -4.74
C VAL A 128 2.40 -7.47 -3.66
N CYS A 129 2.58 -8.32 -2.65
CA CYS A 129 2.04 -8.08 -1.32
C CYS A 129 3.06 -7.23 -0.56
N CYS A 130 2.79 -5.93 -0.46
CA CYS A 130 3.69 -5.02 0.24
C CYS A 130 3.54 -5.22 1.75
N LEU A 131 4.64 -5.51 2.42
CA LEU A 131 4.78 -5.46 3.87
C LEU A 131 6.20 -4.99 4.16
N LYS A 132 6.37 -3.69 4.40
CA LYS A 132 7.71 -3.12 4.56
C LYS A 132 7.73 -1.97 5.56
N GLN A 133 8.62 -2.07 6.53
CA GLN A 133 8.98 -0.92 7.35
C GLN A 133 9.93 -0.03 6.54
N LEU A 134 9.52 1.22 6.35
CA LEU A 134 10.32 2.26 5.73
C LEU A 134 10.94 3.11 6.83
N PHE A 135 12.23 2.91 7.05
CA PHE A 135 13.02 3.67 8.02
C PHE A 135 13.56 4.95 7.41
N GLN A 136 13.57 6.01 8.23
CA GLN A 136 14.19 7.32 7.95
C GLN A 136 13.85 7.85 6.56
N LEU A 137 12.72 8.57 6.49
CA LEU A 137 12.29 9.34 5.33
C LEU A 137 12.95 10.73 5.28
N ASN A 138 14.12 10.86 5.92
CA ASN A 138 14.88 12.10 6.05
C ASN A 138 15.88 12.25 4.91
#